data_AF-A0A1H1NZ64-F1
#
_entry.id   AF-A0A1H1NZ64-F1
#
_cell.length_a   1.000
_cell.length_b   1.000
_cell.length_c   1.000
_cell.angle_alpha   90.00
_cell.angle_beta   90.00
_cell.angle_gamma   90.00
#
_symmetry.space_group_name_H-M   'P 1'
#
loop_
_entity.id
_entity.type
_entity.pdbx_description
1 polymer ?
#
loop_
_entity_poly.entity_id
_entity_poly.type
_entity_poly.pdbx_seq_one_letter_code
_entity_poly.pdbx_strand_id
1 'polypeptide(L)'
;MGLDANYPAVTMNDPNGHVAVYNQDHVVIGTLGPTPYESPSVNVTCRLKKWDDAYWYRLLNPNGWSFPATSAYVSADETHELNPGQPYPIPECSDSSCLSTARRFAGLALAALGAVTGAGALWRRRRRK
;
A
#
# COMPACT_ATOMS: atom_id res chain seq x y z
N MET A 1 1.38 14.59 10.92
CA MET A 1 0.29 14.65 9.90
C MET A 1 -1.01 14.06 10.46
N GLY A 2 -2.18 14.48 9.98
CA GLY A 2 -3.47 13.90 10.40
C GLY A 2 -3.80 12.58 9.68
N LEU A 3 -4.61 11.73 10.32
CA LEU A 3 -5.07 10.47 9.72
C LEU A 3 -6.31 10.70 8.81
N ASP A 4 -6.33 10.09 7.63
CA ASP A 4 -7.48 9.99 6.73
C ASP A 4 -8.25 8.69 7.02
N ALA A 5 -9.54 8.82 7.33
CA ALA A 5 -10.41 7.69 7.66
C ALA A 5 -10.66 6.72 6.49
N ASN A 6 -10.37 7.14 5.25
CA ASN A 6 -10.57 6.31 4.05
C ASN A 6 -9.37 5.41 3.72
N TYR A 7 -8.29 5.52 4.48
CA TYR A 7 -7.08 4.74 4.27
C TYR A 7 -6.74 3.93 5.52
N PRO A 8 -6.20 2.71 5.35
CA PRO A 8 -5.68 1.98 6.49
C PRO A 8 -4.52 2.76 7.12
N ALA A 9 -4.30 2.51 8.41
CA ALA A 9 -3.27 3.17 9.18
C ALA A 9 -2.47 2.15 9.98
N VAL A 10 -1.19 2.46 10.16
CA VAL A 10 -0.30 1.73 11.05
C VAL A 10 0.13 2.64 12.18
N THR A 11 0.48 2.04 13.30
CA THR A 11 1.00 2.73 14.49
C THR A 11 2.23 2.00 15.00
N MET A 12 3.11 2.74 15.68
CA MET A 12 4.34 2.18 16.24
C MET A 12 4.05 1.08 17.27
N ASN A 13 4.92 0.07 17.32
CA ASN A 13 4.85 -1.01 18.31
C ASN A 13 5.14 -0.51 19.74
N ASP A 14 6.12 0.39 19.89
CA ASP A 14 6.42 1.04 21.17
C ASP A 14 5.77 2.44 21.23
N PRO A 15 4.77 2.67 22.10
CA PRO A 15 4.09 3.96 22.20
C PRO A 15 4.98 5.09 22.74
N ASN A 16 6.08 4.77 23.42
CA ASN A 16 7.06 5.76 23.91
C ASN A 16 8.30 5.85 23.01
N GLY A 17 8.37 5.00 22.00
CA GLY A 17 9.49 4.91 21.07
C GLY A 17 9.37 5.89 19.91
N HIS A 18 10.17 5.61 18.89
CA HIS A 18 10.15 6.32 17.63
C HIS A 18 10.45 5.34 16.50
N VAL A 19 9.93 5.62 15.32
CA VAL A 19 10.14 4.77 14.12
C VAL A 19 10.64 5.64 12.99
N ALA A 20 11.74 5.22 12.36
CA ALA A 20 12.30 5.95 11.23
C ALA A 20 11.42 5.83 9.98
N VAL A 21 11.29 6.93 9.25
CA VAL A 21 10.61 6.98 7.95
C VAL A 21 11.66 7.09 6.86
N TYR A 22 11.59 6.21 5.88
CA TYR A 22 12.57 6.10 4.80
C TYR A 22 11.97 6.51 3.46
N ASN A 23 12.76 7.11 2.57
CA ASN A 23 12.34 7.36 1.19
C ASN A 23 12.52 6.14 0.28
N GLN A 24 12.27 6.30 -1.02
CA GLN A 24 12.46 5.26 -2.03
C GLN A 24 13.90 4.71 -2.12
N ASP A 25 14.90 5.50 -1.70
CA ASP A 25 16.34 5.21 -1.75
C ASP A 25 16.88 4.68 -0.42
N HIS A 26 16.00 4.36 0.54
CA HIS A 26 16.35 3.90 1.90
C HIS A 26 17.11 4.93 2.75
N VAL A 27 16.89 6.22 2.48
CA VAL A 27 17.41 7.31 3.29
C VAL A 27 16.34 7.73 4.30
N VAL A 28 16.72 7.92 5.56
CA VAL A 28 15.82 8.44 6.60
C VAL A 28 15.42 9.88 6.26
N ILE A 29 14.12 10.13 6.15
CA ILE A 29 13.54 11.44 5.82
C ILE A 29 12.71 12.04 6.96
N GLY A 30 12.45 11.24 8.01
CA GLY A 30 11.66 11.66 9.15
C GLY A 30 11.50 10.56 10.19
N THR A 31 10.63 10.83 11.17
CA THR A 31 10.45 9.98 12.34
C THR A 31 9.01 10.06 12.84
N LEU A 32 8.38 8.89 13.05
CA LEU A 32 7.13 8.75 13.79
C LEU A 32 7.42 8.71 15.29
N GLY A 33 6.51 9.23 16.10
CA GLY A 33 6.68 9.29 17.55
C GLY A 33 5.59 10.09 18.26
N PRO A 34 5.54 10.04 19.60
CA PRO A 34 4.78 11.01 20.39
C PRO A 34 5.37 12.43 20.23
N THR A 35 4.65 13.46 20.63
CA THR A 35 5.16 14.85 20.64
C THR A 35 6.58 14.91 21.22
N PRO A 36 7.57 15.53 20.55
CA PRO A 36 7.45 16.51 19.46
C PRO A 36 7.49 15.94 18.02
N TYR A 37 7.45 14.63 17.83
CA TYR A 37 7.45 14.01 16.50
C TYR A 37 6.10 14.18 15.78
N GLU A 38 6.04 13.82 14.50
CA GLU A 38 4.88 14.13 13.65
C GLU A 38 3.55 13.52 14.12
N SER A 39 3.59 12.24 14.49
CA SER A 39 2.47 11.41 14.96
C SER A 39 2.98 9.98 15.21
N PRO A 40 2.46 9.25 16.21
CA PRO A 40 2.78 7.83 16.39
C PRO A 40 2.08 6.91 15.36
N SER A 41 1.12 7.45 14.61
CA SER A 41 0.35 6.70 13.61
C SER A 41 0.31 7.42 12.26
N VAL A 42 0.28 6.66 11.17
CA VAL A 42 0.29 7.20 9.80
C VAL A 42 -0.58 6.36 8.85
N ASN A 43 -1.19 7.00 7.85
CA ASN A 43 -1.88 6.28 6.79
C ASN A 43 -0.91 5.64 5.80
N VAL A 44 -1.27 4.45 5.37
CA VAL A 44 -0.51 3.65 4.42
C VAL A 44 -1.38 3.28 3.23
N THR A 45 -0.73 2.94 2.13
CA THR A 45 -1.40 2.53 0.88
C THR A 45 -1.33 1.02 0.71
N CYS A 46 -0.20 0.40 1.03
CA CYS A 46 0.02 -1.03 0.87
C CYS A 46 1.24 -1.51 1.67
N ARG A 47 1.34 -2.84 1.83
CA ARG A 47 2.50 -3.56 2.35
C ARG A 47 3.32 -4.13 1.20
N LEU A 48 4.64 -4.19 1.30
CA LEU A 48 5.50 -4.83 0.31
C LEU A 48 6.76 -5.37 0.96
N LYS A 49 7.41 -6.32 0.29
CA LYS A 49 8.80 -6.66 0.60
C LYS A 49 9.75 -5.69 -0.07
N LYS A 50 10.70 -5.14 0.67
CA LYS A 50 11.74 -4.23 0.19
C LYS A 50 12.93 -4.29 1.14
N TRP A 51 14.14 -3.96 0.67
CA TRP A 51 15.39 -3.88 1.45
C TRP A 51 15.62 -5.08 2.38
N ASP A 52 16.53 -5.96 2.01
CA ASP A 52 16.86 -7.17 2.79
C ASP A 52 15.67 -8.15 2.97
N ASP A 53 14.76 -8.20 1.98
CA ASP A 53 13.55 -9.05 1.98
C ASP A 53 12.61 -8.82 3.18
N ALA A 54 12.76 -7.68 3.88
CA ALA A 54 11.92 -7.28 5.00
C ALA A 54 10.58 -6.70 4.51
N TYR A 55 9.56 -6.72 5.37
CA TYR A 55 8.27 -6.13 5.07
C TYR A 55 8.22 -4.66 5.47
N TRP A 56 7.65 -3.85 4.58
CA TRP A 56 7.51 -2.41 4.73
C TRP A 56 6.10 -1.96 4.40
N TYR A 57 5.67 -0.86 4.99
CA TYR A 57 4.44 -0.18 4.62
C TYR A 57 4.77 1.08 3.84
N ARG A 58 4.13 1.26 2.68
CA ARG A 58 4.23 2.48 1.89
C ARG A 58 3.24 3.51 2.42
N LEU A 59 3.73 4.69 2.81
CA LEU A 59 2.92 5.79 3.29
C LEU A 59 2.04 6.38 2.18
N LEU A 60 0.88 6.91 2.57
CA LEU A 60 -0.02 7.65 1.69
C LEU A 60 0.61 8.96 1.21
N ASN A 61 1.23 9.71 2.12
CA ASN A 61 1.74 11.05 1.86
C ASN A 61 3.26 11.09 2.07
N PRO A 62 4.07 11.12 0.99
CA PRO A 62 5.53 11.22 1.08
C PRO A 62 6.02 12.68 1.20
N ASN A 63 5.17 13.66 0.91
CA ASN A 63 5.57 15.08 0.83
C ASN A 63 5.57 15.82 2.18
N GLY A 64 5.11 15.17 3.27
CA GLY A 64 5.04 15.80 4.60
C GLY A 64 6.36 15.85 5.35
N TRP A 65 7.41 15.21 4.82
CA TRP A 65 8.67 14.97 5.51
C TRP A 65 9.73 16.02 5.16
N SER A 66 10.76 16.11 6.00
CA SER A 66 11.83 17.11 5.88
C SER A 66 12.65 17.04 4.58
N PHE A 67 12.63 15.87 3.93
CA PHE A 67 13.39 15.60 2.71
C PHE A 67 12.44 15.17 1.59
N PRO A 68 12.61 15.67 0.35
CA PRO A 68 11.73 15.34 -0.76
C PRO A 68 11.78 13.85 -1.07
N ALA A 69 10.60 13.23 -1.17
CA ALA A 69 10.46 11.82 -1.47
C ALA A 69 9.33 11.60 -2.47
N THR A 70 9.55 10.72 -3.45
CA THR A 70 8.47 10.25 -4.33
C THR A 70 7.63 9.17 -3.63
N SER A 71 8.23 8.47 -2.67
CA SER A 71 7.55 7.50 -1.82
C SER A 71 8.24 7.42 -0.46
N ALA A 72 7.45 7.23 0.58
CA ALA A 72 7.92 7.09 1.96
C ALA A 72 7.46 5.75 2.52
N TYR A 73 8.26 5.20 3.44
CA TYR A 73 8.11 3.84 3.95
C TYR A 73 8.42 3.79 5.44
N VAL A 74 7.75 2.89 6.15
CA VAL A 74 8.06 2.51 7.54
C VAL A 74 8.14 1.00 7.67
N SER A 75 8.98 0.52 8.57
CA SER A 75 9.20 -0.91 8.80
C SER A 75 7.94 -1.56 9.37
N ALA A 76 7.57 -2.73 8.83
CA ALA A 76 6.49 -3.54 9.38
C ALA A 76 6.91 -4.27 10.67
N ASP A 77 8.21 -4.36 10.98
CA ASP A 77 8.70 -4.95 12.23
C ASP A 77 8.61 -3.96 13.40
N GLU A 78 8.56 -2.66 13.10
CA GLU A 78 8.48 -1.57 14.09
C GLU A 78 7.06 -0.99 14.22
N THR A 79 6.13 -1.43 13.38
CA THR A 79 4.74 -0.95 13.35
C THR A 79 3.74 -2.08 13.27
N HIS A 80 2.50 -1.82 13.67
CA HIS A 80 1.37 -2.73 13.52
C HIS A 80 0.15 -1.97 13.01
N GLU A 81 -0.83 -2.69 12.50
CA GLU A 81 -2.09 -2.10 12.07
C GLU A 81 -2.80 -1.42 13.24
N LEU A 82 -3.20 -0.16 13.07
CA LEU A 82 -3.85 0.60 14.15
C LEU A 82 -5.21 0.00 14.53
N ASN A 83 -5.94 -0.57 13.56
CA ASN A 83 -7.25 -1.18 13.79
C ASN A 83 -7.33 -2.57 13.12
N PRO A 84 -6.75 -3.62 13.73
CA PRO A 84 -6.77 -4.96 13.18
C PRO A 84 -8.22 -5.46 13.08
N GLY A 85 -8.64 -5.96 11.91
CA GLY A 85 -9.97 -6.53 11.68
C GLY A 85 -11.08 -5.55 11.29
N GLN A 86 -10.78 -4.26 11.09
CA GLN A 86 -11.67 -3.35 10.34
C GLN A 86 -11.76 -3.82 8.87
N PRO A 87 -12.84 -3.50 8.13
CA PRO A 87 -13.12 -4.03 6.78
C PRO A 87 -12.10 -3.65 5.69
N TYR A 88 -11.01 -2.96 6.04
CA TYR A 88 -9.96 -2.51 5.13
C TYR A 88 -8.61 -3.10 5.55
N PRO A 89 -8.33 -4.39 5.26
CA PRO A 89 -6.98 -4.94 5.44
C PRO A 89 -5.99 -4.15 4.58
N ILE A 90 -4.76 -3.98 5.06
CA ILE A 90 -3.71 -3.34 4.26
C ILE A 90 -3.40 -4.25 3.06
N PRO A 91 -3.62 -3.81 1.82
CA PRO A 91 -3.35 -4.64 0.66
C PRO A 91 -1.84 -4.80 0.45
N GLU A 92 -1.40 -5.90 -0.15
CA GLU A 92 -0.05 -5.98 -0.70
C GLU A 92 0.07 -5.04 -1.91
N CYS A 93 1.22 -4.39 -2.07
CA CYS A 93 1.46 -3.52 -3.21
C CYS A 93 1.48 -4.38 -4.47
N SER A 94 0.57 -4.13 -5.40
CA SER A 94 0.65 -4.74 -6.72
C SER A 94 1.87 -4.17 -7.43
N ASP A 95 2.80 -5.01 -7.86
CA ASP A 95 4.01 -4.64 -8.57
C ASP A 95 3.77 -3.49 -9.57
N SER A 96 4.25 -2.28 -9.24
CA SER A 96 4.40 -1.11 -10.13
C SER A 96 3.20 -0.55 -10.95
N SER A 97 1.99 -1.12 -10.93
CA SER A 97 0.82 -0.57 -11.66
C SER A 97 -0.36 -0.28 -10.72
N CYS A 98 -0.27 0.86 -10.05
CA CYS A 98 -1.30 1.42 -9.18
C CYS A 98 -2.56 1.79 -9.99
N LEU A 99 -3.54 0.89 -10.15
CA LEU A 99 -4.91 1.23 -10.58
C LEU A 99 -5.91 0.05 -10.52
N SER A 100 -6.07 -0.63 -9.38
CA SER A 100 -7.14 -1.63 -9.28
C SER A 100 -7.53 -2.04 -7.85
N THR A 101 -7.62 -1.11 -6.90
CA THR A 101 -8.29 -1.43 -5.61
C THR A 101 -9.13 -0.27 -5.05
N ALA A 102 -9.76 0.51 -5.93
CA ALA A 102 -10.88 1.39 -5.56
C ALA A 102 -12.25 0.88 -6.07
N ARG A 103 -12.30 -0.28 -6.75
CA ARG A 103 -13.53 -0.80 -7.40
C ARG A 103 -14.15 -2.06 -6.78
N ARG A 104 -13.60 -2.60 -5.67
CA ARG A 104 -14.15 -3.82 -5.06
C ARG A 104 -15.34 -3.59 -4.10
N PHE A 105 -15.77 -2.33 -3.90
CA PHE A 105 -17.02 -1.99 -3.22
C PHE A 105 -18.18 -1.62 -4.18
N ALA A 106 -18.06 -1.94 -5.48
CA ALA A 106 -19.18 -1.83 -6.44
C ALA A 106 -19.87 -3.19 -6.67
N GLY A 107 -19.96 -4.03 -5.63
CA GLY A 107 -20.77 -5.24 -5.67
C GLY A 107 -22.19 -4.91 -5.22
N LEU A 108 -23.09 -4.64 -6.17
CA LEU A 108 -24.55 -4.88 -6.13
C LEU A 108 -25.28 -4.01 -7.19
N ALA A 109 -25.11 -4.31 -8.48
CA ALA A 109 -26.14 -4.07 -9.50
C ALA A 109 -25.69 -4.66 -10.84
N LEU A 110 -26.59 -5.39 -11.50
CA LEU A 110 -26.53 -5.84 -12.91
C LEU A 110 -25.75 -7.14 -13.18
N ALA A 111 -26.07 -8.19 -12.43
CA ALA A 111 -26.09 -9.55 -12.98
C ALA A 111 -27.44 -9.76 -13.70
N ALA A 112 -27.59 -9.25 -14.92
CA ALA A 112 -28.64 -9.68 -15.85
C ALA A 112 -28.43 -9.03 -17.24
N LEU A 113 -28.02 -9.85 -18.24
CA LEU A 113 -28.52 -9.89 -19.63
C LEU A 113 -27.42 -10.26 -20.67
N GLY A 114 -27.58 -11.43 -21.30
CA GLY A 114 -27.25 -11.73 -22.71
C GLY A 114 -25.76 -11.77 -23.12
N ALA A 115 -25.11 -12.92 -23.26
CA ALA A 115 -25.13 -13.84 -24.41
C ALA A 115 -24.33 -13.39 -25.66
N VAL A 116 -23.55 -14.35 -26.19
CA VAL A 116 -23.19 -14.61 -27.60
C VAL A 116 -21.80 -14.13 -28.16
N THR A 117 -20.93 -15.14 -28.35
CA THR A 117 -19.89 -15.38 -29.40
C THR A 117 -18.56 -14.63 -29.47
N GLY A 118 -17.48 -15.42 -29.56
CA GLY A 118 -16.15 -14.95 -30.00
C GLY A 118 -14.97 -15.92 -29.83
N ALA A 119 -15.18 -17.24 -29.89
CA ALA A 119 -14.09 -18.22 -29.94
C ALA A 119 -13.51 -18.26 -31.38
N GLY A 120 -12.28 -17.79 -31.58
CA GLY A 120 -11.70 -17.77 -32.93
C GLY A 120 -10.27 -17.25 -33.03
N ALA A 121 -9.30 -17.93 -32.40
CA ALA A 121 -7.88 -17.72 -32.71
C ALA A 121 -7.09 -19.03 -32.54
N LEU A 122 -7.49 -20.05 -33.28
CA LEU A 122 -6.77 -21.33 -33.37
C LEU A 122 -5.54 -21.17 -34.28
N TRP A 123 -4.43 -20.84 -33.62
CA TRP A 123 -3.14 -21.50 -33.73
C TRP A 123 -2.89 -22.46 -34.92
N ARG A 124 -1.79 -22.16 -35.65
CA ARG A 124 -0.83 -23.06 -36.34
C ARG A 124 -0.61 -22.74 -37.82
N ARG A 125 0.10 -21.65 -38.08
CA ARG A 125 1.02 -21.56 -39.23
C ARG A 125 2.39 -22.08 -38.80
N ARG A 126 2.69 -23.37 -39.04
CA ARG A 126 4.07 -23.85 -39.30
C ARG A 126 4.10 -25.33 -39.70
N ARG A 127 4.83 -25.56 -40.79
CA ARG A 127 5.37 -26.83 -41.32
C ARG A 127 4.46 -27.67 -42.22
N ARG A 128 4.62 -27.49 -43.54
CA ARG A 128 5.24 -28.49 -44.46
C ARG A 128 5.02 -28.05 -45.92
N LYS A 129 6.05 -27.50 -46.55
CA LYS A 129 6.72 -28.06 -47.71
C LYS A 129 8.06 -27.36 -47.85
#